data_AF-A0A419AS34-F1
#
_entry.id   AF-A0A419AS34-F1
#
_cell.length_a   1.000
_cell.length_b   1.000
_cell.length_c   1.000
_cell.angle_alpha   90.00
_cell.angle_beta   90.00
_cell.angle_gamma   90.00
#
_symmetry.space_group_name_H-M   'P 1'
#
loop_
_entity.id
_entity.type
_entity.pdbx_description
1 polymer ?
#
loop_
_entity_poly.entity_id
_entity_poly.type
_entity_poly.pdbx_seq_one_letter_code
_entity_poly.pdbx_strand_id
1 'polypeptide(L)'
;MPTVFVHVSDIHFGQEKGDDRVHIHDDVKQQLISDARHVVSNLANEVAHGILVTGDIAHSGTKAEYDSAGKWLDQLASSIGAEIHCVQMVSGNHDFDRSKLSLSGKVILDHILSRSTKTAHRFRVFPVSITRKAPLNIEKLRVLARHKVK
;
A
#
# COMPACT_ATOMS: atom_id res chain seq x y z
N MET A 1 6.59 26.92 -1.43
CA MET A 1 7.07 25.86 -2.36
C MET A 1 6.09 24.70 -2.31
N PRO A 2 5.81 24.02 -3.43
CA PRO A 2 4.96 22.84 -3.44
C PRO A 2 5.69 21.62 -2.85
N THR A 3 4.99 20.86 -2.01
CA THR A 3 5.45 19.57 -1.50
C THR A 3 5.07 18.48 -2.50
N VAL A 4 6.03 17.63 -2.88
CA VAL A 4 5.89 16.58 -3.89
C VAL A 4 6.11 15.23 -3.25
N PHE A 5 5.20 14.28 -3.48
CA PHE A 5 5.34 12.90 -3.02
C PHE A 5 5.20 11.94 -4.19
N VAL A 6 6.00 10.87 -4.17
CA VAL A 6 5.78 9.71 -5.04
C VAL A 6 4.90 8.72 -4.29
N HIS A 7 3.79 8.32 -4.90
CA HIS A 7 2.82 7.41 -4.29
C HIS A 7 2.76 6.10 -5.08
N VAL A 8 2.99 4.98 -4.41
CA VAL A 8 3.02 3.63 -4.98
C VAL A 8 2.18 2.67 -4.13
N SER A 9 1.59 1.65 -4.74
CA SER A 9 0.80 0.62 -4.05
C SER A 9 0.89 -0.71 -4.78
N ASP A 10 0.49 -1.79 -4.10
CA ASP A 10 0.26 -3.12 -4.69
C ASP A 10 1.47 -3.65 -5.48
N ILE A 11 2.67 -3.52 -4.91
CA ILE A 11 3.94 -3.86 -5.57
C ILE A 11 4.16 -5.38 -5.59
N HIS A 12 3.67 -6.10 -4.57
CA HIS A 12 3.67 -7.56 -4.45
C HIS A 12 5.02 -8.25 -4.74
N PHE A 13 6.08 -7.91 -3.99
CA PHE A 13 7.34 -8.65 -4.05
C PHE A 13 7.13 -10.13 -3.71
N GLY A 14 7.65 -11.04 -4.54
CA GLY A 14 7.59 -12.50 -4.33
C GLY A 14 6.46 -13.23 -5.06
N GLN A 15 5.58 -12.51 -5.77
CA GLN A 15 4.48 -13.10 -6.54
C GLN A 15 4.97 -14.08 -7.63
N GLU A 16 6.20 -13.91 -8.09
CA GLU A 16 6.82 -14.70 -9.15
C GLU A 16 7.19 -16.14 -8.80
N LYS A 17 7.12 -16.54 -7.53
CA LYS A 17 7.56 -17.88 -7.08
C LYS A 17 6.52 -19.00 -7.24
N GLY A 18 5.31 -18.69 -7.73
CA GLY A 18 4.16 -19.60 -7.66
C GLY A 18 3.68 -20.23 -8.98
N ASP A 19 4.14 -19.77 -10.14
CA ASP A 19 3.67 -20.26 -11.44
C ASP A 19 4.86 -20.35 -12.41
N ASP A 20 5.07 -21.50 -13.06
CA ASP A 20 6.18 -21.74 -14.02
C ASP A 20 6.05 -20.90 -15.31
N ARG A 21 5.12 -19.92 -15.30
CA ARG A 21 4.79 -18.98 -16.37
C ARG A 21 5.01 -17.51 -15.98
N VAL A 22 5.62 -17.22 -14.83
CA VAL A 22 5.62 -15.84 -14.31
C VAL A 22 6.56 -14.93 -15.10
N HIS A 23 5.95 -13.90 -15.69
CA HIS A 23 6.61 -12.66 -16.07
C HIS A 23 7.34 -12.08 -14.87
N ILE A 24 8.66 -12.14 -14.88
CA ILE A 24 9.51 -11.43 -13.93
C ILE A 24 9.29 -9.94 -14.14
N HIS A 25 8.52 -9.28 -13.26
CA HIS A 25 8.22 -7.85 -13.36
C HIS A 25 9.37 -6.94 -12.92
N ASP A 26 10.60 -7.45 -12.88
CA ASP A 26 11.75 -6.64 -12.49
C ASP A 26 12.03 -5.56 -13.53
N ASP A 27 11.72 -5.82 -14.81
CA ASP A 27 11.73 -4.82 -15.87
C ASP A 27 10.74 -3.67 -15.60
N VAL A 28 9.50 -3.98 -15.22
CA VAL A 28 8.47 -3.00 -14.86
C VAL A 28 8.89 -2.17 -13.64
N LYS A 29 9.44 -2.83 -12.62
CA LYS A 29 9.95 -2.17 -11.40
C LYS A 29 11.11 -1.22 -11.71
N GLN A 30 12.02 -1.59 -12.61
CA GLN A 30 13.12 -0.73 -13.05
C GLN A 30 12.62 0.43 -13.92
N GLN A 31 11.66 0.17 -14.82
CA GLN A 31 11.04 1.22 -15.61
C GLN A 31 10.32 2.25 -14.73
N LEU A 32 9.63 1.80 -13.67
CA LEU A 32 8.97 2.69 -12.72
C LEU A 32 9.96 3.63 -12.02
N ILE A 33 11.15 3.13 -11.65
CA ILE A 33 12.23 3.98 -11.10
C ILE A 33 12.67 5.02 -12.13
N SER A 34 12.89 4.59 -13.38
CA SER A 34 13.28 5.50 -14.47
C SER A 34 12.24 6.57 -14.73
N ASP A 35 10.96 6.20 -14.77
CA ASP A 35 9.84 7.11 -15.01
C ASP A 35 9.68 8.09 -13.83
N ALA A 36 9.77 7.60 -12.59
CA ALA A 36 9.71 8.45 -11.40
C ALA A 36 10.85 9.49 -11.40
N ARG A 37 12.07 9.06 -11.72
CA ARG A 37 13.21 9.96 -11.89
C ARG A 37 12.95 11.00 -12.97
N HIS A 38 12.46 10.58 -14.14
CA HIS A 38 12.17 11.48 -15.24
C HIS A 38 11.13 12.53 -14.85
N VAL A 39 10.00 12.11 -14.26
CA VAL A 39 8.94 13.02 -13.80
C VAL A 39 9.48 14.01 -12.77
N VAL A 40 10.21 13.53 -11.75
CA VAL A 40 10.74 14.38 -10.68
C VAL A 40 11.79 15.35 -11.19
N SER A 41 12.65 14.95 -12.13
CA SER A 41 13.66 15.83 -12.75
C SER A 41 13.07 17.01 -13.55
N ASN A 42 11.81 16.91 -13.97
CA ASN A 42 11.11 18.00 -14.67
C ASN A 42 10.40 18.97 -13.70
N LEU A 43 10.48 18.74 -12.38
CA LEU A 43 9.89 19.62 -11.37
C LEU A 43 10.89 20.70 -10.95
N ALA A 44 10.38 21.84 -10.50
CA ALA A 44 11.19 23.03 -10.20
C ALA A 44 12.33 22.82 -9.17
N ASN A 45 12.22 21.81 -8.30
CA ASN A 45 13.24 21.49 -7.29
C ASN A 45 13.97 20.17 -7.57
N GLU A 46 13.60 19.46 -8.65
CA GLU A 46 14.18 18.17 -9.05
C GLU A 46 14.19 17.08 -7.96
N VAL A 47 13.41 17.26 -6.89
CA VAL A 47 13.43 16.42 -5.68
C VAL A 47 12.01 16.14 -5.19
N ALA A 48 11.76 14.88 -4.84
CA ALA A 48 10.57 14.47 -4.09
C ALA A 48 10.82 14.55 -2.58
N HIS A 49 9.79 14.94 -1.82
CA HIS A 49 9.86 15.08 -0.37
C HIS A 49 9.68 13.75 0.37
N GLY A 50 9.28 12.69 -0.34
CA GLY A 50 9.12 11.36 0.22
C GLY A 50 8.36 10.41 -0.70
N ILE A 51 8.31 9.16 -0.25
CA ILE A 51 7.57 8.07 -0.90
C ILE A 51 6.46 7.61 0.04
N LEU A 52 5.26 7.47 -0.49
CA LEU A 52 4.10 6.93 0.21
C LEU A 52 3.77 5.57 -0.39
N VAL A 53 3.84 4.52 0.42
CA VAL A 53 3.53 3.14 0.03
C VAL A 53 2.22 2.71 0.68
N THR A 54 1.16 2.50 -0.10
CA THR A 54 -0.17 2.21 0.45
C THR A 54 -0.61 0.77 0.23
N GLY A 55 0.11 -0.15 0.89
CA GLY A 55 -0.28 -1.55 1.02
C GLY A 55 0.25 -2.47 -0.07
N ASP A 56 0.14 -3.75 0.26
CA ASP A 56 0.48 -4.90 -0.59
C ASP A 56 1.90 -4.81 -1.15
N ILE A 57 2.84 -4.58 -0.23
CA ILE A 57 4.27 -4.49 -0.51
C ILE A 57 4.79 -5.89 -0.83
N ALA A 58 4.54 -6.84 0.07
CA ALA A 58 4.91 -8.24 -0.10
C ALA A 58 3.72 -9.07 -0.59
N HIS A 59 3.99 -10.16 -1.31
CA HIS A 59 2.94 -11.08 -1.75
C HIS A 59 2.43 -11.99 -0.60
N SER A 60 3.35 -12.43 0.27
CA SER A 60 3.05 -13.31 1.41
C SER A 60 3.59 -12.80 2.75
N GLY A 61 4.07 -11.55 2.82
CA GLY A 61 4.57 -10.93 4.04
C GLY A 61 5.86 -11.56 4.60
N THR A 62 6.60 -12.34 3.81
CA THR A 62 7.80 -13.03 4.27
C THR A 62 8.98 -12.06 4.42
N LYS A 63 9.95 -12.42 5.28
CA LYS A 63 11.15 -11.58 5.47
C LYS A 63 11.90 -11.35 4.15
N ALA A 64 12.04 -12.39 3.32
CA ALA A 64 12.77 -12.31 2.06
C ALA A 64 12.10 -11.34 1.06
N GLU A 65 10.76 -11.29 1.04
CA GLU A 65 10.01 -10.34 0.21
C GLU A 65 10.25 -8.90 0.67
N TYR A 66 10.24 -8.65 1.99
CA TYR A 66 10.57 -7.33 2.54
C TYR A 66 12.03 -6.92 2.34
N ASP A 67 12.97 -7.87 2.42
CA ASP A 67 14.40 -7.59 2.15
C ASP A 67 14.58 -7.14 0.69
N SER A 68 13.86 -7.75 -0.26
CA SER A 68 13.85 -7.33 -1.67
C SER A 68 13.13 -5.98 -1.86
N ALA A 69 11.99 -5.79 -1.20
CA ALA A 69 11.23 -4.54 -1.25
C ALA A 69 12.05 -3.36 -0.73
N GLY A 70 12.78 -3.54 0.37
CA GLY A 70 13.65 -2.51 0.95
C GLY A 70 14.71 -2.06 -0.05
N LYS A 71 15.45 -3.00 -0.66
CA LYS A 71 16.46 -2.68 -1.68
C LYS A 71 15.89 -1.88 -2.84
N TRP A 72 14.69 -2.23 -3.28
CA TRP A 72 14.03 -1.52 -4.38
C TRP A 72 13.55 -0.12 -3.97
N LEU A 73 12.99 0.03 -2.77
CA LEU A 73 12.59 1.34 -2.22
C LEU A 73 13.81 2.26 -2.02
N ASP A 74 14.96 1.72 -1.62
CA ASP A 74 16.21 2.47 -1.52
C ASP A 74 16.66 3.01 -2.88
N GLN A 75 16.53 2.21 -3.93
CA GLN A 75 16.82 2.62 -5.31
C GLN A 75 15.86 3.71 -5.77
N LEU A 76 14.56 3.56 -5.51
CA LEU A 76 13.55 4.56 -5.87
C LEU A 76 13.76 5.87 -5.13
N ALA A 77 14.03 5.85 -3.82
CA ALA A 77 14.31 7.04 -3.02
C ALA A 77 15.54 7.79 -3.56
N SER A 78 16.61 7.04 -3.81
CA SER A 78 17.85 7.59 -4.38
C SER A 78 17.63 8.21 -5.76
N SER A 79 16.78 7.63 -6.61
CA SER A 79 16.55 8.13 -7.97
C SER A 79 15.74 9.42 -8.04
N ILE A 80 14.96 9.73 -6.99
CA ILE A 80 14.10 10.93 -6.90
C ILE A 80 14.63 11.97 -5.91
N GLY A 81 15.84 11.77 -5.37
CA GLY A 81 16.46 12.66 -4.40
C GLY A 81 15.79 12.67 -3.01
N ALA A 82 14.95 11.67 -2.71
CA ALA A 82 14.31 11.55 -1.40
C ALA A 82 15.25 10.90 -0.40
N GLU A 83 15.27 11.42 0.83
CA GLU A 83 16.02 10.78 1.92
C GLU A 83 15.38 9.45 2.30
N ILE A 84 16.19 8.45 2.64
CA ILE A 84 15.74 7.09 2.95
C ILE A 84 14.71 7.03 4.10
N HIS A 85 14.77 7.97 5.04
CA HIS A 85 13.84 8.05 6.17
C HIS A 85 12.52 8.76 5.83
N CYS A 86 12.38 9.26 4.59
CA CYS A 86 11.16 9.87 4.06
C CYS A 86 10.29 8.88 3.27
N VAL A 87 10.51 7.58 3.45
CA VAL A 87 9.64 6.50 2.96
C VAL A 87 8.64 6.13 4.05
N GLN A 88 7.36 6.38 3.81
CA GLN A 88 6.26 6.07 4.72
C GLN A 88 5.39 4.98 4.12
N MET A 89 4.98 4.01 4.92
CA MET A 89 4.25 2.84 4.42
C MET A 89 3.08 2.44 5.32
N VAL A 90 2.05 1.90 4.67
CA VAL A 90 0.88 1.27 5.30
C VAL A 90 0.83 -0.18 4.84
N SER A 91 0.57 -1.12 5.74
CA SER A 91 0.43 -2.54 5.41
C SER A 91 -0.90 -2.84 4.71
N GLY A 92 -0.85 -3.64 3.65
CA GLY A 92 -2.01 -4.23 2.99
C GLY A 92 -2.38 -5.60 3.58
N ASN A 93 -3.28 -6.31 2.91
CA ASN A 93 -3.75 -7.63 3.34
C ASN A 93 -2.77 -8.77 2.99
N HIS A 94 -1.85 -8.54 2.05
CA HIS A 94 -0.78 -9.47 1.69
C HIS A 94 0.49 -9.30 2.53
N ASP A 95 0.60 -8.19 3.26
CA ASP A 95 1.75 -7.80 4.09
C ASP A 95 1.85 -8.56 5.43
N PHE A 96 1.39 -9.81 5.45
CA PHE A 96 1.33 -10.61 6.66
C PHE A 96 1.68 -12.08 6.40
N ASP A 97 2.75 -12.55 7.06
CA ASP A 97 3.18 -13.94 7.00
C ASP A 97 2.25 -14.86 7.81
N ARG A 98 1.31 -15.48 7.09
CA ARG A 98 0.33 -16.40 7.67
C ARG A 98 0.95 -17.66 8.27
N SER A 99 2.18 -18.02 7.87
CA SER A 99 2.87 -19.20 8.44
C SER A 99 3.17 -19.00 9.92
N LYS A 100 3.43 -17.75 10.33
CA LYS A 100 3.76 -17.34 11.70
C LYS A 100 2.55 -17.16 12.62
N LEU A 101 1.33 -17.39 12.14
CA LEU A 101 0.15 -17.38 12.99
C LEU A 101 0.24 -18.48 14.05
N SER A 102 -0.16 -18.14 15.28
CA SER A 102 -0.43 -19.14 16.30
C SER A 102 -1.55 -20.07 15.88
N LEU A 103 -1.64 -21.26 16.49
CA LEU A 103 -2.72 -22.21 16.22
C LEU A 103 -4.11 -21.57 16.39
N SER A 104 -4.30 -20.82 17.48
CA SER A 104 -5.55 -20.08 17.73
C SER A 104 -5.81 -19.00 16.68
N GLY A 105 -4.76 -18.28 16.25
CA GLY A 105 -4.86 -17.30 15.17
C GLY A 105 -5.29 -17.92 13.84
N LYS A 106 -4.73 -19.09 13.49
CA LYS A 106 -5.10 -19.85 12.28
C LYS A 106 -6.57 -20.26 12.33
N VAL A 107 -7.01 -20.89 13.42
CA VAL A 107 -8.42 -21.34 13.57
C VAL A 107 -9.41 -20.17 13.49
N ILE A 108 -9.11 -19.03 14.13
CA ILE A 108 -9.97 -17.84 14.05
C ILE A 108 -10.02 -17.30 12.62
N LEU A 109 -8.86 -17.18 11.96
CA LEU A 109 -8.78 -16.68 10.59
C LEU A 109 -9.54 -17.61 9.63
N ASP A 110 -9.34 -18.92 9.73
CA ASP A 110 -10.04 -19.93 8.94
C ASP A 110 -11.57 -19.86 9.15
N HIS A 111 -12.00 -19.65 10.39
CA HIS A 111 -13.40 -19.45 10.71
C HIS A 111 -13.98 -18.22 10.02
N ILE A 112 -13.27 -17.09 10.05
CA ILE A 112 -13.69 -15.85 9.38
C ILE A 112 -13.76 -16.07 7.86
N LEU A 113 -12.73 -16.68 7.26
CA LEU A 113 -12.66 -16.92 5.82
C LEU A 113 -13.75 -17.88 5.32
N SER A 114 -14.06 -18.93 6.09
CA SER A 114 -15.13 -19.89 5.75
C SER A 114 -16.53 -19.27 5.69
N ARG A 115 -16.73 -18.11 6.33
CA ARG A 115 -18.01 -17.39 6.37
C ARG A 115 -18.13 -16.32 5.29
N SER A 116 -17.01 -15.81 4.78
CA SER A 116 -17.00 -14.81 3.69
C SER A 116 -17.54 -15.35 2.36
N THR A 117 -17.51 -16.66 2.12
CA THR A 117 -17.98 -17.28 0.86
C THR A 117 -19.50 -17.30 0.68
N LYS A 118 -20.29 -16.89 1.68
CA LYS A 118 -21.76 -16.78 1.56
C LYS A 118 -22.29 -15.35 1.36
N THR A 119 -21.43 -14.33 1.33
CA THR A 119 -21.86 -12.92 1.11
C THR A 119 -20.72 -12.09 0.51
N ALA A 120 -20.06 -12.60 -0.54
CA ALA A 120 -18.89 -11.98 -1.13
C ALA A 120 -19.24 -10.83 -2.10
N HIS A 121 -19.90 -9.77 -1.62
CA HIS A 121 -19.96 -8.47 -2.34
C HIS A 121 -19.98 -7.25 -1.40
N ARG A 122 -19.65 -7.37 -0.11
CA ARG A 122 -19.73 -6.19 0.78
C ARG A 122 -18.82 -6.19 2.00
N PHE A 123 -17.55 -6.55 1.83
CA PHE A 123 -16.51 -6.11 2.76
C PHE A 123 -15.48 -5.27 2.00
N ARG A 124 -15.89 -4.02 1.74
CA ARG A 124 -14.95 -2.94 1.43
C ARG A 124 -14.26 -2.61 2.75
N VAL A 125 -12.93 -2.63 2.73
CA VAL A 125 -12.04 -2.26 3.84
C VAL A 125 -12.64 -1.07 4.61
N PHE A 126 -12.91 -1.25 5.90
CA PHE A 126 -13.23 -0.13 6.78
C PHE A 126 -11.98 0.75 6.84
N PRO A 127 -12.01 2.01 6.35
CA PRO A 127 -10.88 2.89 6.57
C PRO A 127 -10.78 3.13 8.07
N VAL A 128 -9.67 2.71 8.68
CA VAL A 128 -9.27 3.21 10.00
C VAL A 128 -8.92 4.68 9.81
N SER A 129 -9.94 5.53 9.94
CA SER A 129 -9.76 6.96 10.06
C SER A 129 -9.16 7.23 11.44
N ILE A 130 -7.86 7.51 11.51
CA ILE A 130 -7.27 8.13 12.70
C ILE A 130 -7.78 9.58 12.71
N THR A 131 -9.00 9.78 13.20
CA THR A 131 -9.49 11.11 13.52
C THR A 131 -8.85 11.55 14.83
N ARG A 132 -7.96 12.55 14.77
CA ARG A 132 -7.66 13.36 15.94
C ARG A 132 -8.98 13.91 16.46
N LYS A 133 -9.29 13.64 17.73
CA LYS A 133 -10.45 14.19 18.45
C LYS A 133 -10.44 15.72 18.34
N ALA A 134 -11.34 16.26 17.53
CA ALA A 134 -11.92 17.57 17.74
C ALA A 134 -13.45 17.38 17.82
N PRO A 135 -14.14 17.98 18.79
CA PRO A 135 -15.57 17.73 18.96
C PRO A 135 -16.36 18.38 17.81
N LEU A 136 -16.97 17.55 16.95
CA LEU A 136 -17.90 18.03 15.92
C LEU A 136 -19.30 18.23 16.51
N ASN A 137 -19.81 19.45 16.36
CA ASN A 137 -21.17 19.87 16.67
C ASN A 137 -22.18 19.17 15.72
N ILE A 138 -23.12 18.43 16.29
CA ILE A 138 -24.02 17.46 15.64
C ILE A 138 -25.09 18.13 14.74
N GLU A 139 -25.27 19.46 14.79
CA GLU A 139 -26.31 20.12 13.98
C GLU A 139 -25.98 20.33 12.48
N LYS A 140 -24.70 20.31 12.07
CA LYS A 140 -24.34 20.57 10.65
C LYS A 140 -24.47 19.37 9.70
N LEU A 141 -24.65 18.16 10.20
CA LEU A 141 -24.69 16.93 9.39
C LEU A 141 -26.08 16.59 8.80
N ARG A 142 -27.14 17.34 9.15
CA ARG A 142 -28.51 17.09 8.63
C ARG A 142 -28.81 17.72 7.27
N VAL A 143 -27.94 18.57 6.72
CA VAL A 143 -28.25 19.35 5.49
C VAL A 143 -27.75 18.69 4.20
N LEU A 144 -26.81 17.74 4.24
CA LEU A 144 -26.20 17.16 3.03
C LEU A 144 -26.77 15.79 2.59
N ALA A 145 -27.74 15.22 3.32
CA ALA A 145 -28.30 13.90 3.02
C ALA A 145 -29.64 13.91 2.23
N ARG A 146 -30.03 15.02 1.60
CA ARG A 146 -31.33 15.13 0.88
C ARG A 146 -31.27 15.36 -0.63
N HIS A 147 -30.11 15.30 -1.30
CA HIS A 147 -30.06 15.47 -2.75
C HIS A 147 -29.17 14.44 -3.43
N LYS A 148 -29.71 13.23 -3.65
CA LYS A 148 -29.43 12.37 -4.80
C LYS A 148 -30.39 11.16 -4.81
N VAL A 149 -31.66 11.45 -5.03
CA VAL A 149 -32.60 10.54 -5.70
C VAL A 149 -33.31 11.38 -6.73
N LYS A 150 -32.87 11.26 -7.98
CA LYS A 150 -33.64 11.39 -9.21
C LYS A 150 -32.83 10.70 -10.30
#